data_AF-A0AAV9APY1-F1
#
_entry.id   AF-A0AAV9APY1-F1
#
_cell.length_a   1.000
_cell.length_b   1.000
_cell.length_c   1.000
_cell.angle_alpha   90.00
_cell.angle_beta   90.00
_cell.angle_gamma   90.00
#
_symmetry.space_group_name_H-M   'P 1'
#
loop_
_entity.id
_entity.type
_entity.pdbx_description
1 polymer ?
#
loop_
_entity_poly.entity_id
_entity_poly.type
_entity_poly.pdbx_seq_one_letter_code
_entity_poly.pdbx_strand_id
1 'polypeptide(L)'
;MFSLLTPSKLSPPFQTPSSLLRRHVHRMPIISAVHRTPPPPPPPGSSVYQPFRPPPAQLPSQYHSLALSDRLEILRDRLGLWHEYAPLIPTLSQDGCSPPSIEEATGISNAEQNLFIVAAQVRDSLISLKFDADLLAYFDVGGADLLYELRLLSAAQRAAAARRVVDLRLEPKATLELARAMKDFPRRRGDPGWRSFSAASPGDCLAFTHLRMSGEATAPSDRVASLQRALDAAETESAKTWVLDELERRGGGDGLNGPLGDED
;
A
#
# COMPACT_ATOMS: atom_id res chain seq x y z
N MET A 1 -11.89 -47.41 -50.11
CA MET A 1 -11.61 -48.72 -49.48
C MET A 1 -11.51 -48.50 -47.97
N PHE A 2 -12.48 -49.10 -47.28
CA PHE A 2 -12.57 -49.52 -45.87
C PHE A 2 -12.05 -48.63 -44.71
N SER A 3 -13.05 -48.15 -43.96
CA SER A 3 -13.12 -47.88 -42.50
C SER A 3 -12.49 -48.95 -41.59
N LEU A 4 -12.20 -48.54 -40.34
CA LEU A 4 -12.61 -49.13 -39.04
C LEU A 4 -11.88 -48.32 -37.91
N LEU A 5 -12.49 -47.33 -37.24
CA LEU A 5 -13.36 -47.36 -36.04
C LEU A 5 -12.86 -48.17 -34.82
N THR A 6 -12.44 -47.40 -33.78
CA THR A 6 -12.75 -47.45 -32.32
C THR A 6 -12.34 -48.68 -31.45
N PRO A 7 -12.46 -48.68 -30.08
CA PRO A 7 -12.68 -47.59 -29.08
C PRO A 7 -11.80 -47.64 -27.78
N SER A 8 -11.89 -46.52 -27.03
CA SER A 8 -12.03 -46.32 -25.56
C SER A 8 -11.32 -47.18 -24.48
N LYS A 9 -10.78 -46.48 -23.46
CA LYS A 9 -10.98 -46.73 -22.01
C LYS A 9 -10.50 -45.50 -21.22
N LEU A 10 -11.40 -44.64 -20.73
CA LEU A 10 -12.06 -44.67 -19.41
C LEU A 10 -11.10 -44.42 -18.22
N SER A 11 -11.24 -43.21 -17.68
CA SER A 11 -10.68 -42.71 -16.42
C SER A 11 -11.08 -43.57 -15.22
N PRO A 12 -10.21 -43.77 -14.22
CA PRO A 12 -10.62 -44.24 -12.90
C PRO A 12 -11.14 -43.08 -12.03
N PRO A 13 -12.22 -43.29 -11.25
CA PRO A 13 -12.69 -42.32 -10.28
C PRO A 13 -11.81 -42.31 -9.02
N PHE A 14 -11.40 -41.12 -8.58
CA PHE A 14 -10.87 -40.92 -7.23
C PHE A 14 -11.99 -41.15 -6.22
N GLN A 15 -11.84 -42.25 -5.47
CA GLN A 15 -12.72 -42.60 -4.37
C GLN A 15 -12.45 -41.68 -3.18
N THR A 16 -13.51 -41.04 -2.72
CA THR A 16 -13.58 -40.33 -1.44
C THR A 16 -13.67 -41.33 -0.29
N PRO A 17 -12.78 -41.29 0.72
CA PRO A 17 -13.05 -41.95 1.98
C PRO A 17 -13.96 -41.05 2.84
N SER A 18 -15.25 -41.39 2.85
CA SER A 18 -16.22 -40.96 3.85
C SER A 18 -15.77 -41.46 5.23
N SER A 19 -15.17 -40.59 6.04
CA SER A 19 -14.98 -40.84 7.46
C SER A 19 -16.14 -40.25 8.24
N LEU A 20 -16.95 -41.15 8.80
CA LEU A 20 -18.05 -40.87 9.70
C LEU A 20 -17.51 -40.29 11.02
N LEU A 21 -17.48 -38.96 11.15
CA LEU A 21 -17.34 -38.32 12.45
C LEU A 21 -18.73 -38.12 13.07
N ARG A 22 -19.09 -39.11 13.89
CA ARG A 22 -20.15 -39.08 14.92
C ARG A 22 -20.11 -37.75 15.69
N ARG A 23 -21.00 -36.81 15.36
CA ARG A 23 -21.30 -35.67 16.22
C ARG A 23 -21.96 -36.19 17.51
N HIS A 24 -21.20 -36.22 18.60
CA HIS A 24 -21.78 -36.32 19.93
C HIS A 24 -22.54 -35.03 20.23
N VAL A 25 -23.86 -35.14 20.29
CA VAL A 25 -24.74 -34.07 20.79
C VAL A 25 -24.61 -34.06 22.30
N HIS A 26 -23.74 -33.19 22.83
CA HIS A 26 -23.77 -32.89 24.26
C HIS A 26 -24.94 -31.94 24.55
N ARG A 27 -26.02 -32.54 25.06
CA ARG A 27 -27.11 -31.87 25.77
C ARG A 27 -26.51 -31.10 26.95
N MET A 28 -26.46 -29.78 26.87
CA MET A 28 -26.15 -28.93 28.01
C MET A 28 -27.37 -28.91 28.96
N PRO A 29 -27.18 -29.04 30.28
CA PRO A 29 -28.25 -28.85 31.24
C PRO A 29 -28.63 -27.37 31.34
N ILE A 30 -29.93 -27.12 31.47
CA ILE A 30 -30.53 -25.82 31.76
C ILE A 30 -30.09 -25.44 33.18
N ILE A 31 -29.24 -24.42 33.31
CA ILE A 31 -28.85 -23.85 34.60
C ILE A 31 -29.81 -22.70 34.93
N SER A 32 -30.52 -22.87 36.03
CA SER A 32 -31.47 -21.93 36.63
C SER A 32 -30.89 -20.53 36.84
N ALA A 33 -31.77 -19.53 36.73
CA ALA A 33 -31.47 -18.12 36.97
C ALA A 33 -30.95 -17.87 38.40
N VAL A 34 -29.64 -17.61 38.51
CA VAL A 34 -29.03 -17.04 39.73
C VAL A 34 -29.11 -15.52 39.61
N HIS A 35 -29.78 -14.89 40.58
CA HIS A 35 -29.77 -13.44 40.78
C HIS A 35 -28.32 -12.95 40.86
N ARG A 36 -27.88 -12.16 39.88
CA ARG A 36 -26.57 -11.49 39.91
C ARG A 36 -26.71 -10.20 40.71
N THR A 37 -26.13 -10.16 41.90
CA THR A 37 -25.82 -8.91 42.57
C THR A 37 -24.75 -8.14 41.75
N PRO A 38 -24.81 -6.80 41.69
CA PRO A 38 -23.79 -6.03 41.00
C PRO A 38 -22.44 -6.17 41.74
N PRO A 39 -21.31 -6.28 41.01
CA PRO A 39 -20.00 -6.35 41.62
C PRO A 39 -19.68 -5.05 42.37
N PRO A 40 -18.91 -5.13 43.49
CA PRO A 40 -18.49 -3.96 44.23
C PRO A 40 -17.58 -3.05 43.37
N PRO A 41 -17.55 -1.73 43.65
CA PRO A 41 -16.71 -0.80 42.91
C PRO A 41 -15.22 -1.18 43.07
N PRO A 42 -14.41 -1.05 42.01
CA PRO A 42 -13.00 -1.36 42.06
C PRO A 42 -12.25 -0.40 43.01
N PRO A 43 -11.18 -0.87 43.68
CA PRO A 43 -10.39 -0.04 44.59
C PRO A 43 -9.72 1.13 43.82
N PRO A 44 -9.57 2.30 44.47
CA PRO A 44 -8.93 3.45 43.85
C PRO A 44 -7.47 3.12 43.52
N GLY A 45 -7.15 2.95 42.23
CA GLY A 45 -5.82 2.64 41.74
C GLY A 45 -5.75 1.53 40.69
N SER A 46 -6.82 0.76 40.47
CA SER A 46 -6.85 -0.19 39.35
C SER A 46 -7.12 0.57 38.05
N SER A 47 -6.06 0.99 37.35
CA SER A 47 -6.17 1.41 35.95
C SER A 47 -6.57 0.20 35.13
N VAL A 48 -7.88 -0.03 34.99
CA VAL A 48 -8.45 -1.01 34.06
C VAL A 48 -7.86 -0.69 32.70
N TYR A 49 -7.10 -1.64 32.14
CA TYR A 49 -6.51 -1.51 30.81
C TYR A 49 -7.62 -1.10 29.83
N GLN A 50 -7.57 0.14 29.36
CA GLN A 50 -8.38 0.57 28.24
C GLN A 50 -7.60 0.21 26.98
N PRO A 51 -8.12 -0.68 26.11
CA PRO A 51 -7.53 -0.88 24.80
C PRO A 51 -7.38 0.47 24.11
N PHE A 52 -6.20 0.75 23.56
CA PHE A 52 -5.95 1.99 22.84
C PHE A 52 -7.01 2.19 21.76
N ARG A 53 -7.82 3.25 21.91
CA ARG A 53 -8.72 3.71 20.86
C ARG A 53 -8.05 4.92 20.19
N PRO A 54 -7.63 4.83 18.92
CA PRO A 54 -7.16 6.00 18.22
C PRO A 54 -8.25 7.08 18.21
N PRO A 55 -7.88 8.37 18.26
CA PRO A 55 -8.85 9.44 18.15
C PRO A 55 -9.64 9.28 16.84
N PRO A 56 -10.97 9.51 16.87
CA PRO A 56 -11.80 9.35 15.68
C PRO A 56 -11.31 10.32 14.58
N ALA A 57 -11.33 9.85 13.33
CA ALA A 57 -11.18 10.73 12.18
C ALA A 57 -12.23 11.85 12.31
N GLN A 58 -11.82 13.10 12.13
CA GLN A 58 -12.73 14.23 12.27
C GLN A 58 -13.74 14.17 11.13
N LEU A 59 -14.98 13.78 11.46
CA LEU A 59 -16.07 13.82 10.51
C LEU A 59 -16.34 15.29 10.14
N PRO A 60 -16.44 15.63 8.84
CA PRO A 60 -16.81 16.98 8.42
C PRO A 60 -18.10 17.44 9.09
N SER A 61 -18.16 18.72 9.47
CA SER A 61 -19.27 19.26 10.28
C SER A 61 -20.63 19.08 9.63
N GLN A 62 -20.67 19.07 8.29
CA GLN A 62 -21.90 18.85 7.51
C GLN A 62 -22.54 17.47 7.72
N TYR A 63 -21.79 16.47 8.22
CA TYR A 63 -22.30 15.10 8.40
C TYR A 63 -22.63 14.75 9.86
N HIS A 64 -22.29 15.61 10.83
CA HIS A 64 -22.51 15.33 12.25
C HIS A 64 -23.99 15.12 12.61
N SER A 65 -24.88 15.95 12.07
CA SER A 65 -26.31 15.94 12.38
C SER A 65 -27.12 14.94 11.55
N LEU A 66 -26.50 14.26 10.58
CA LEU A 66 -27.20 13.35 9.68
C LEU A 66 -27.57 12.04 10.38
N ALA A 67 -28.74 11.50 10.05
CA ALA A 67 -29.16 10.19 10.51
C ALA A 67 -28.36 9.08 9.82
N LEU A 68 -28.41 7.86 10.37
CA LEU A 68 -27.73 6.70 9.83
C LEU A 68 -28.07 6.46 8.34
N SER A 69 -29.36 6.54 8.00
CA SER A 69 -29.84 6.33 6.62
C SER A 69 -29.26 7.35 5.64
N ASP A 70 -29.20 8.63 6.02
CA ASP A 70 -28.67 9.71 5.18
C ASP A 70 -27.16 9.54 4.94
N ARG A 71 -26.42 9.09 5.97
CA ARG A 71 -24.98 8.79 5.85
C ARG A 71 -24.72 7.62 4.90
N LEU A 72 -25.56 6.59 4.94
CA LEU A 72 -25.48 5.46 4.02
C LEU A 72 -25.85 5.86 2.59
N GLU A 73 -26.84 6.75 2.42
CA GLU A 73 -27.22 7.31 1.12
C GLU A 73 -26.07 8.11 0.49
N ILE A 74 -25.38 8.96 1.26
CA ILE A 74 -24.19 9.68 0.79
C ILE A 74 -23.11 8.74 0.26
N LEU A 75 -22.83 7.64 0.97
CA LEU A 75 -21.84 6.65 0.53
C LEU A 75 -22.30 5.89 -0.71
N ARG A 76 -23.55 5.43 -0.72
CA ARG A 76 -24.15 4.67 -1.83
C ARG A 76 -24.11 5.47 -3.13
N ASP A 77 -24.49 6.75 -3.05
CA ASP A 77 -24.64 7.61 -4.20
C ASP A 77 -23.34 8.44 -4.47
N ARG A 78 -22.30 8.22 -3.65
CA ARG A 78 -20.98 8.88 -3.69
C ARG A 78 -21.09 10.41 -3.77
N LEU A 79 -21.91 10.98 -2.88
CA LEU A 79 -22.23 12.42 -2.87
C LEU A 79 -21.08 13.24 -2.25
N GLY A 80 -20.28 13.86 -3.11
CA GLY A 80 -19.13 14.70 -2.74
C GLY A 80 -17.81 14.12 -3.19
N LEU A 81 -16.70 14.71 -2.74
CA LEU A 81 -15.37 14.19 -3.01
C LEU A 81 -15.09 12.97 -2.14
N TRP A 82 -14.25 12.05 -2.62
CA TRP A 82 -14.00 10.80 -1.92
C TRP A 82 -13.46 10.99 -0.51
N HIS A 83 -12.63 12.02 -0.30
CA HIS A 83 -12.06 12.33 1.00
C HIS A 83 -13.06 13.03 1.94
N GLU A 84 -14.17 13.56 1.43
CA GLU A 84 -15.23 14.15 2.25
C GLU A 84 -16.12 13.07 2.84
N TYR A 85 -16.54 12.08 2.03
CA TYR A 85 -17.37 10.99 2.52
C TYR A 85 -16.57 9.85 3.16
N ALA A 86 -15.27 9.70 2.90
CA ALA A 86 -14.45 8.63 3.48
C ALA A 86 -14.52 8.54 5.02
N PRO A 87 -14.52 9.66 5.78
CA PRO A 87 -14.70 9.64 7.23
C PRO A 87 -16.05 9.08 7.72
N LEU A 88 -17.07 8.97 6.85
CA LEU A 88 -18.33 8.31 7.22
C LEU A 88 -18.15 6.81 7.49
N ILE A 89 -17.24 6.13 6.78
CA ILE A 89 -17.02 4.69 6.92
C ILE A 89 -16.60 4.30 8.35
N PRO A 90 -15.56 4.92 8.96
CA PRO A 90 -15.19 4.61 10.34
C PRO A 90 -16.25 5.10 11.33
N THR A 91 -16.99 6.18 11.04
CA THR A 91 -18.12 6.62 11.90
C THR A 91 -19.24 5.58 11.91
N LEU A 92 -19.66 5.07 10.75
CA LEU A 92 -20.67 4.00 10.65
C LEU A 92 -20.21 2.73 11.36
N SER A 93 -18.91 2.41 11.26
CA SER A 93 -18.33 1.28 11.99
C SER A 93 -18.42 1.46 13.51
N GLN A 94 -18.25 2.68 14.02
CA GLN A 94 -18.42 3.02 15.44
C GLN A 94 -19.90 2.99 15.86
N ASP A 95 -20.81 3.33 14.96
CA ASP A 95 -22.27 3.26 15.16
C ASP A 95 -22.81 1.81 15.07
N GLY A 96 -21.95 0.82 14.82
CA GLY A 96 -22.28 -0.61 14.85
C GLY A 96 -22.49 -1.26 13.48
N CYS A 97 -22.30 -0.53 12.38
CA CYS A 97 -22.34 -1.12 11.05
C CYS A 97 -21.06 -1.93 10.77
N SER A 98 -21.20 -3.22 10.49
CA SER A 98 -20.05 -4.02 10.06
C SER A 98 -19.62 -3.66 8.62
N PRO A 99 -18.34 -3.82 8.24
CA PRO A 99 -17.91 -3.55 6.86
C PRO A 99 -18.72 -4.31 5.78
N PRO A 100 -19.07 -5.60 5.96
CA PRO A 100 -20.00 -6.28 5.04
C PRO A 100 -21.39 -5.65 4.96
N SER A 101 -21.93 -5.15 6.08
CA SER A 101 -23.22 -4.44 6.10
C SER A 101 -23.15 -3.10 5.36
N ILE A 102 -22.01 -2.40 5.45
CA ILE A 102 -21.77 -1.17 4.68
C ILE A 102 -21.69 -1.51 3.19
N GLU A 103 -20.97 -2.57 2.81
CA GLU A 103 -20.87 -3.04 1.43
C GLU A 103 -22.25 -3.40 0.86
N GLU A 104 -23.07 -4.13 1.61
CA GLU A 104 -24.44 -4.49 1.21
C GLU A 104 -25.33 -3.25 1.00
N ALA A 105 -25.22 -2.25 1.87
CA ALA A 105 -26.04 -1.04 1.81
C ALA A 105 -25.58 -0.02 0.76
N THR A 106 -24.28 0.02 0.44
CA THR A 106 -23.67 1.10 -0.37
C THR A 106 -23.05 0.63 -1.67
N GLY A 107 -22.77 -0.68 -1.80
CA GLY A 107 -21.99 -1.24 -2.92
C GLY A 107 -20.49 -0.95 -2.86
N ILE A 108 -19.99 -0.27 -1.81
CA ILE A 108 -18.55 -0.02 -1.62
C ILE A 108 -17.93 -1.26 -1.01
N SER A 109 -17.07 -1.95 -1.77
CA SER A 109 -16.42 -3.17 -1.32
C SER A 109 -15.58 -2.94 -0.06
N ASN A 110 -15.42 -3.97 0.78
CA ASN A 110 -14.54 -3.91 1.95
C ASN A 110 -13.10 -3.43 1.61
N ALA A 111 -12.61 -3.78 0.41
CA ALA A 111 -11.31 -3.32 -0.07
C ALA A 111 -11.29 -1.81 -0.39
N GLU A 112 -12.31 -1.31 -1.08
CA GLU A 112 -12.49 0.13 -1.35
C GLU A 112 -12.69 0.92 -0.05
N GLN A 113 -13.44 0.37 0.92
CA GLN A 113 -13.63 1.00 2.22
C GLN A 113 -12.28 1.25 2.92
N ASN A 114 -11.44 0.23 3.00
CA ASN A 114 -10.10 0.36 3.57
C ASN A 114 -9.21 1.32 2.77
N LEU A 115 -9.32 1.31 1.44
CA LEU A 115 -8.61 2.25 0.57
C LEU A 115 -8.97 3.69 0.90
N PHE A 116 -10.26 4.03 0.92
CA PHE A 116 -10.72 5.40 1.21
C PHE A 116 -10.33 5.86 2.61
N ILE A 117 -10.48 5.00 3.62
CA ILE A 117 -10.09 5.33 5.00
C ILE A 117 -8.61 5.70 5.08
N VAL A 118 -7.74 4.85 4.54
CA VAL A 118 -6.29 5.05 4.64
C VAL A 118 -5.83 6.20 3.76
N ALA A 119 -6.38 6.35 2.56
CA ALA A 119 -6.08 7.46 1.67
C ALA A 119 -6.47 8.80 2.30
N ALA A 120 -7.62 8.87 2.97
CA ALA A 120 -8.07 10.08 3.67
C ALA A 120 -7.10 10.44 4.81
N GLN A 121 -6.65 9.46 5.59
CA GLN A 121 -5.62 9.68 6.63
C GLN A 121 -4.29 10.17 6.06
N VAL A 122 -3.90 9.68 4.88
CA VAL A 122 -2.71 10.19 4.17
C VAL A 122 -2.95 11.64 3.75
N ARG A 123 -4.10 11.97 3.17
CA ARG A 123 -4.49 13.34 2.80
C ARG A 123 -4.47 14.28 4.01
N ASP A 124 -5.05 13.87 5.14
CA ASP A 124 -5.05 14.64 6.38
C ASP A 124 -3.63 14.92 6.90
N SER A 125 -2.71 13.96 6.72
CA SER A 125 -1.30 14.16 7.07
C SER A 125 -0.59 15.18 6.16
N LEU A 126 -1.03 15.30 4.90
CA LEU A 126 -0.55 16.36 3.99
C LEU A 126 -1.09 17.73 4.43
N ILE A 127 -2.39 17.81 4.72
CA ILE A 127 -3.04 19.05 5.21
C ILE A 127 -2.38 19.54 6.49
N SER A 128 -2.12 18.62 7.43
CA SER A 128 -1.45 18.93 8.71
C SER A 128 -0.05 19.53 8.54
N LEU A 129 0.63 19.20 7.44
CA LEU A 129 1.95 19.74 7.08
C LEU A 129 1.87 20.99 6.18
N LYS A 130 0.68 21.57 6.00
CA LYS A 130 0.45 22.72 5.11
C LYS A 130 0.94 22.45 3.70
N PHE A 131 0.62 21.26 3.18
CA PHE A 131 0.87 20.92 1.78
C PHE A 131 0.18 21.92 0.85
N ASP A 132 0.78 22.13 -0.33
CA ASP A 132 0.28 23.06 -1.33
C ASP A 132 -1.14 22.66 -1.76
N ALA A 133 -2.07 23.63 -1.74
CA ALA A 133 -3.48 23.37 -1.99
C ALA A 133 -3.76 23.00 -3.46
N ASP A 134 -3.02 23.59 -4.41
CA ASP A 134 -3.18 23.30 -5.84
C ASP A 134 -2.68 21.89 -6.15
N LEU A 135 -1.57 21.49 -5.52
CA LEU A 135 -1.07 20.11 -5.60
C LEU A 135 -1.98 19.12 -4.87
N LEU A 136 -2.63 19.52 -3.78
CA LEU A 136 -3.57 18.65 -3.06
C LEU A 136 -4.81 18.36 -3.91
N ALA A 137 -5.31 19.37 -4.64
CA ALA A 137 -6.47 19.24 -5.52
C ALA A 137 -6.28 18.22 -6.64
N TYR A 138 -5.03 17.92 -7.03
CA TYR A 138 -4.71 16.83 -7.96
C TYR A 138 -5.30 15.47 -7.50
N PHE A 139 -5.38 15.26 -6.18
CA PHE A 139 -5.85 13.99 -5.62
C PHE A 139 -7.36 13.92 -5.43
N ASP A 140 -8.11 15.00 -5.71
CA ASP A 140 -9.55 15.05 -5.44
C ASP A 140 -10.34 14.13 -6.39
N VAL A 141 -9.87 13.96 -7.64
CA VAL A 141 -10.48 13.06 -8.64
C VAL A 141 -9.59 11.86 -8.86
N GLY A 142 -9.99 10.71 -8.30
CA GLY A 142 -9.29 9.45 -8.51
C GLY A 142 -7.92 9.32 -7.84
N GLY A 143 -7.51 10.24 -6.95
CA GLY A 143 -6.21 10.19 -6.26
C GLY A 143 -6.16 9.29 -5.03
N ALA A 144 -7.25 8.61 -4.69
CA ALA A 144 -7.33 7.80 -3.48
C ALA A 144 -6.37 6.60 -3.51
N ASP A 145 -6.22 5.95 -4.66
CA ASP A 145 -5.28 4.85 -4.87
C ASP A 145 -3.82 5.32 -4.81
N LEU A 146 -3.50 6.48 -5.39
CA LEU A 146 -2.18 7.12 -5.30
C LEU A 146 -1.80 7.40 -3.85
N LEU A 147 -2.68 8.06 -3.10
CA LEU A 147 -2.44 8.36 -1.68
C LEU A 147 -2.38 7.09 -0.82
N TYR A 148 -3.17 6.06 -1.16
CA TYR A 148 -3.12 4.78 -0.47
C TYR A 148 -1.74 4.12 -0.54
N GLU A 149 -1.03 4.25 -1.66
CA GLU A 149 0.32 3.66 -1.78
C GLU A 149 1.38 4.38 -0.95
N LEU A 150 1.14 5.64 -0.59
CA LEU A 150 2.01 6.41 0.30
C LEU A 150 1.82 6.10 1.79
N ARG A 151 0.86 5.24 2.17
CA ARG A 151 0.49 4.94 3.57
C ARG A 151 1.67 4.47 4.44
N LEU A 152 2.66 3.81 3.84
CA LEU A 152 3.80 3.21 4.53
C LEU A 152 4.87 4.23 4.96
N LEU A 153 4.76 5.47 4.49
CA LEU A 153 5.72 6.55 4.71
C LEU A 153 5.37 7.38 5.95
N SER A 154 6.37 8.07 6.50
CA SER A 154 6.16 9.13 7.50
C SER A 154 5.47 10.37 6.88
N ALA A 155 4.89 11.26 7.69
CA ALA A 155 4.19 12.46 7.20
C ALA A 155 5.09 13.33 6.29
N ALA A 156 6.34 13.59 6.69
CA ALA A 156 7.28 14.37 5.87
C ALA A 156 7.60 13.69 4.53
N GLN A 157 7.80 12.36 4.55
CA GLN A 157 8.02 11.59 3.32
C GLN A 157 6.78 11.54 2.42
N ARG A 158 5.56 11.47 2.99
CA ARG A 158 4.31 11.55 2.21
C ARG A 158 4.22 12.87 1.45
N ALA A 159 4.55 13.99 2.10
CA ALA A 159 4.55 15.29 1.43
C ALA A 159 5.59 15.37 0.29
N ALA A 160 6.81 14.87 0.51
CA ALA A 160 7.81 14.83 -0.55
C ALA A 160 7.39 13.91 -1.71
N ALA A 161 6.89 12.70 -1.41
CA ALA A 161 6.44 11.75 -2.42
C ALA A 161 5.22 12.26 -3.20
N ALA A 162 4.24 12.87 -2.52
CA ALA A 162 3.04 13.42 -3.14
C ALA A 162 3.38 14.50 -4.17
N ARG A 163 4.32 15.40 -3.86
CA ARG A 163 4.84 16.36 -4.86
C ARG A 163 5.34 15.65 -6.12
N ARG A 164 6.24 14.68 -5.95
CA ARG A 164 6.79 13.92 -7.09
C ARG A 164 5.73 13.15 -7.88
N VAL A 165 4.73 12.60 -7.20
CA VAL A 165 3.59 11.92 -7.85
C VAL A 165 2.85 12.88 -8.77
N VAL A 166 2.59 14.12 -8.32
CA VAL A 166 1.95 15.15 -9.15
C VAL A 166 2.87 15.61 -10.28
N ASP A 167 4.12 15.93 -9.96
CA ASP A 167 5.10 16.46 -10.91
C ASP A 167 5.35 15.52 -12.10
N LEU A 168 5.42 14.20 -11.83
CA LEU A 168 5.67 13.18 -12.84
C LEU A 168 4.41 12.43 -13.29
N ARG A 169 3.23 12.80 -12.76
CA ARG A 169 1.95 12.12 -13.00
C ARG A 169 2.06 10.59 -12.85
N LEU A 170 2.58 10.16 -11.70
CA LEU A 170 2.84 8.75 -11.46
C LEU A 170 1.53 7.96 -11.32
N GLU A 171 1.51 6.78 -11.94
CA GLU A 171 0.46 5.78 -11.77
C GLU A 171 0.59 5.04 -10.42
N PRO A 172 -0.45 4.34 -9.92
CA PRO A 172 -0.43 3.67 -8.61
C PRO A 172 0.74 2.70 -8.43
N LYS A 173 1.09 1.93 -9.48
CA LYS A 173 2.22 0.99 -9.43
C LYS A 173 3.57 1.70 -9.23
N ALA A 174 3.80 2.79 -9.96
CA ALA A 174 5.02 3.60 -9.84
C ALA A 174 5.06 4.35 -8.49
N THR A 175 3.90 4.79 -8.00
CA THR A 175 3.75 5.41 -6.68
C THR A 175 4.12 4.44 -5.55
N LEU A 176 3.69 3.17 -5.64
CA LEU A 176 4.07 2.14 -4.69
C LEU A 176 5.58 1.82 -4.75
N GLU A 177 6.17 1.78 -5.94
CA GLU A 177 7.61 1.60 -6.11
C GLU A 177 8.40 2.73 -5.43
N LEU A 178 8.00 3.98 -5.67
CA LEU A 178 8.56 5.17 -5.02
C LEU A 178 8.45 5.08 -3.49
N ALA A 179 7.25 4.74 -2.98
CA ALA A 179 7.02 4.62 -1.53
C ALA A 179 7.89 3.52 -0.90
N ARG A 180 8.07 2.39 -1.59
CA ARG A 180 8.96 1.32 -1.11
C ARG A 180 10.41 1.76 -1.10
N ALA A 181 10.87 2.42 -2.16
CA ALA A 181 12.22 2.95 -2.26
C ALA A 181 12.54 3.93 -1.11
N MET A 182 11.65 4.90 -0.87
CA MET A 182 11.79 5.87 0.22
C MET A 182 11.77 5.23 1.61
N LYS A 183 10.95 4.19 1.81
CA LYS A 183 10.89 3.46 3.08
C LYS A 183 12.14 2.61 3.33
N ASP A 184 12.70 2.03 2.29
CA ASP A 184 13.86 1.15 2.38
C ASP A 184 15.18 1.93 2.52
N PHE A 185 15.29 3.08 1.83
CA PHE A 185 16.52 3.86 1.74
C PHE A 185 17.26 4.12 3.08
N PRO A 186 16.60 4.57 4.17
CA PRO A 186 17.30 4.85 5.43
C PRO A 186 17.94 3.60 6.05
N ARG A 187 17.45 2.40 5.73
CA ARG A 187 17.95 1.12 6.27
C ARG A 187 19.17 0.61 5.51
N ARG A 188 19.48 1.20 4.35
CA ARG A 188 20.61 0.83 3.49
C ARG A 188 21.89 1.59 3.80
N ARG A 189 21.93 2.25 4.96
CA ARG A 189 23.12 2.98 5.40
C ARG A 189 24.33 2.04 5.46
N GLY A 190 25.38 2.38 4.72
CA GLY A 190 26.61 1.61 4.62
C GLY A 190 26.82 0.95 3.26
N ASP A 191 25.76 0.84 2.45
CA ASP A 191 25.88 0.36 1.08
C ASP A 191 26.71 1.31 0.21
N PRO A 192 27.42 0.80 -0.82
CA PRO A 192 28.18 1.62 -1.76
C PRO A 192 27.30 2.70 -2.39
N GLY A 193 27.82 3.93 -2.46
CA GLY A 193 27.11 5.07 -3.04
C GLY A 193 26.00 5.66 -2.19
N TRP A 194 25.56 5.03 -1.09
CA TRP A 194 24.43 5.50 -0.27
C TRP A 194 24.53 6.97 0.15
N ARG A 195 25.75 7.45 0.47
CA ARG A 195 25.99 8.83 0.90
C ARG A 195 25.79 9.88 -0.21
N SER A 196 25.78 9.46 -1.48
CA SER A 196 25.62 10.33 -2.63
C SER A 196 24.14 10.63 -2.95
N PHE A 197 23.22 9.96 -2.27
CA PHE A 197 21.77 10.09 -2.47
C PHE A 197 21.11 10.70 -1.23
N SER A 198 20.11 11.56 -1.44
CA SER A 198 19.41 12.23 -0.35
C SER A 198 18.14 11.48 0.10
N ALA A 199 18.03 11.19 1.40
CA ALA A 199 16.81 10.64 1.99
C ALA A 199 15.60 11.60 1.92
N ALA A 200 15.84 12.89 1.74
CA ALA A 200 14.79 13.91 1.60
C ALA A 200 14.25 13.99 0.16
N SER A 201 14.96 13.42 -0.81
CA SER A 201 14.59 13.38 -2.22
C SER A 201 13.94 12.02 -2.55
N PRO A 202 12.65 11.99 -2.92
CA PRO A 202 11.99 10.77 -3.36
C PRO A 202 12.68 10.15 -4.59
N GLY A 203 13.09 10.98 -5.55
CA GLY A 203 13.77 10.54 -6.75
C GLY A 203 15.14 9.91 -6.47
N ASP A 204 15.95 10.49 -5.57
CA ASP A 204 17.22 9.89 -5.17
C ASP A 204 17.03 8.54 -4.46
N CYS A 205 16.00 8.41 -3.62
CA CYS A 205 15.69 7.13 -2.97
C CYS A 205 15.37 6.04 -4.02
N LEU A 206 14.61 6.39 -5.05
CA LEU A 206 14.28 5.49 -6.17
C LEU A 206 15.51 5.21 -7.04
N ALA A 207 16.32 6.24 -7.34
CA ALA A 207 17.56 6.11 -8.07
C ALA A 207 18.53 5.14 -7.39
N PHE A 208 18.68 5.25 -6.07
CA PHE A 208 19.49 4.33 -5.28
C PHE A 208 18.98 2.88 -5.34
N THR A 209 17.66 2.68 -5.40
CA THR A 209 17.07 1.35 -5.58
C THR A 209 17.49 0.75 -6.92
N HIS A 210 17.41 1.52 -8.01
CA HIS A 210 17.83 1.07 -9.34
C HIS A 210 19.35 0.87 -9.46
N LEU A 211 20.16 1.70 -8.78
CA LEU A 211 21.59 1.49 -8.65
C LEU A 211 21.92 0.15 -8.00
N ARG A 212 21.23 -0.20 -6.91
CA ARG A 212 21.41 -1.52 -6.28
C ARG A 212 21.05 -2.68 -7.21
N MET A 213 19.94 -2.55 -7.94
CA MET A 213 19.53 -3.55 -8.93
C MET A 213 20.58 -3.76 -10.03
N SER A 214 21.31 -2.71 -10.43
CA SER A 214 22.41 -2.86 -11.39
C SER A 214 23.61 -3.64 -10.82
N GLY A 215 23.82 -3.60 -9.50
CA GLY A 215 24.80 -4.43 -8.81
C GLY A 215 24.43 -5.91 -8.78
N GLU A 216 23.13 -6.21 -8.74
CA GLU A 216 22.57 -7.57 -8.64
C GLU A 216 22.35 -8.21 -10.03
N ALA A 217 22.33 -7.41 -11.10
CA ALA A 217 22.03 -7.90 -12.46
C ALA A 217 23.20 -8.67 -13.11
N THR A 218 22.89 -9.87 -13.57
CA THR A 218 23.84 -10.79 -14.23
C THR A 218 24.19 -10.33 -15.65
N ALA A 219 23.20 -9.93 -16.44
CA ALA A 219 23.39 -9.52 -17.83
C ALA A 219 23.89 -8.06 -17.92
N PRO A 220 24.89 -7.75 -18.76
CA PRO A 220 25.37 -6.37 -18.97
C PRO A 220 24.24 -5.40 -19.37
N SER A 221 23.33 -5.83 -20.24
CA SER A 221 22.17 -5.04 -20.68
C SER A 221 21.26 -4.63 -19.52
N ASP A 222 20.99 -5.55 -18.60
CA ASP A 222 20.10 -5.31 -17.46
C ASP A 222 20.74 -4.37 -16.44
N ARG A 223 22.08 -4.45 -16.30
CA ARG A 223 22.84 -3.49 -15.50
C ARG A 223 22.72 -2.09 -16.06
N VAL A 224 22.98 -1.91 -17.36
CA VAL A 224 22.89 -0.62 -18.05
C VAL A 224 21.46 -0.07 -17.97
N ALA A 225 20.44 -0.90 -18.23
CA ALA A 225 19.04 -0.49 -18.12
C ALA A 225 18.66 -0.06 -16.70
N SER A 226 19.23 -0.70 -15.68
CA SER A 226 19.00 -0.31 -14.27
C SER A 226 19.72 1.00 -13.92
N LEU A 227 20.95 1.21 -14.41
CA LEU A 227 21.65 2.48 -14.22
C LEU A 227 20.98 3.64 -14.97
N GLN A 228 20.44 3.42 -16.17
CA GLN A 228 19.67 4.44 -16.88
C GLN A 228 18.42 4.83 -16.08
N ARG A 229 17.67 3.85 -15.57
CA ARG A 229 16.52 4.12 -14.68
C ARG A 229 16.94 4.85 -13.40
N ALA A 230 18.13 4.56 -12.87
CA ALA A 230 18.66 5.30 -11.73
C ALA A 230 18.94 6.77 -12.08
N LEU A 231 19.51 7.03 -13.26
CA LEU A 231 19.81 8.38 -13.73
C LEU A 231 18.52 9.18 -13.98
N ASP A 232 17.53 8.57 -14.61
CA ASP A 232 16.23 9.20 -14.89
C ASP A 232 15.48 9.56 -13.59
N ALA A 233 15.68 8.77 -12.53
CA ALA A 233 15.04 9.01 -11.23
C ALA A 233 15.76 10.07 -10.38
N ALA A 234 17.08 10.19 -10.49
CA ALA A 234 17.91 11.02 -9.61
C ALA A 234 17.56 12.51 -9.68
N GLU A 235 17.37 13.14 -8.53
CA GLU A 235 17.03 14.56 -8.43
C GLU A 235 18.26 15.40 -8.11
N THR A 236 19.14 14.93 -7.23
CA THR A 236 20.32 15.69 -6.81
C THR A 236 21.50 15.48 -7.76
N GLU A 237 22.31 16.52 -7.92
CA GLU A 237 23.53 16.44 -8.75
C GLU A 237 24.51 15.40 -8.21
N SER A 238 24.63 15.27 -6.88
CA SER A 238 25.47 14.23 -6.27
C SER A 238 25.01 12.81 -6.64
N ALA A 239 23.71 12.57 -6.70
CA ALA A 239 23.16 11.28 -7.12
C ALA A 239 23.41 11.02 -8.61
N LYS A 240 23.16 12.03 -9.46
CA LYS A 240 23.39 11.94 -10.91
C LYS A 240 24.85 11.65 -11.24
N THR A 241 25.79 12.41 -10.66
CA THR A 241 27.23 12.20 -10.87
C THR A 241 27.64 10.79 -10.48
N TRP A 242 27.19 10.30 -9.32
CA TRP A 242 27.51 8.94 -8.89
C TRP A 242 27.00 7.87 -9.87
N VAL A 243 25.77 8.02 -10.37
CA VAL A 243 25.20 7.08 -11.34
C VAL A 243 25.93 7.15 -12.68
N LEU A 244 26.31 8.36 -13.14
CA LEU A 244 27.08 8.55 -14.38
C LEU A 244 28.46 7.91 -14.30
N ASP A 245 29.20 8.14 -13.21
CA ASP A 245 30.52 7.53 -13.00
C ASP A 245 30.43 6.00 -13.02
N GLU A 246 29.39 5.44 -12.40
CA GLU A 246 29.16 4.00 -12.39
C GLU A 246 28.75 3.46 -13.77
N LEU A 247 28.00 4.24 -14.55
CA LEU A 247 27.65 3.92 -15.93
C LEU A 247 28.88 3.90 -16.84
N GLU A 248 29.79 4.87 -16.71
CA GLU A 248 31.05 4.91 -17.45
C GLU A 248 31.96 3.74 -17.07
N ARG A 249 32.10 3.46 -15.77
CA ARG A 249 32.93 2.34 -15.27
C ARG A 249 32.44 0.99 -15.77
N ARG A 250 31.13 0.82 -15.96
CA ARG A 250 30.53 -0.46 -16.43
C ARG A 250 30.29 -0.51 -17.93
N GLY A 251 30.17 0.63 -18.61
CA GLY A 251 30.01 0.75 -20.06
C GLY A 251 31.34 0.71 -20.83
N GLY A 252 32.43 1.14 -20.21
CA GLY A 252 33.78 1.14 -20.82
C GLY A 252 34.47 -0.24 -20.92
N GLY A 253 33.80 -1.33 -20.53
CA GLY A 253 34.39 -2.67 -20.45
C GLY A 253 34.37 -3.50 -21.74
N ASP A 254 33.67 -3.08 -22.80
CA ASP A 254 33.43 -3.89 -24.00
C ASP A 254 34.09 -3.34 -25.29
N GLY A 255 35.11 -2.48 -25.21
CA GLY A 255 35.56 -1.71 -26.38
C GLY A 255 37.04 -1.54 -26.68
N LEU A 256 38.01 -1.87 -25.81
CA LEU A 256 39.43 -1.60 -26.09
C LEU A 256 40.35 -2.65 -25.46
N ASN A 257 40.39 -3.85 -26.04
CA ASN A 257 41.54 -4.76 -26.02
C ASN A 257 41.36 -5.82 -27.12
N GLY A 258 41.39 -5.36 -28.38
CA GLY A 258 41.77 -6.23 -29.48
C GLY A 258 43.28 -6.46 -29.40
N PRO A 259 43.79 -7.69 -29.58
CA PRO A 259 45.22 -7.93 -29.53
C PRO A 259 45.86 -7.14 -30.68
N LEU A 260 46.87 -6.31 -30.35
CA LEU A 260 47.80 -5.83 -31.37
C LEU A 260 48.33 -7.06 -32.08
N GLY A 261 48.11 -7.12 -33.39
CA GLY A 261 48.76 -8.10 -34.24
C GLY A 261 50.25 -7.84 -34.19
N ASP A 262 50.99 -8.81 -33.68
CA ASP A 262 52.42 -8.92 -33.96
C ASP A 262 52.53 -9.39 -35.42
N GLU A 263 52.87 -8.46 -36.30
CA GLU A 263 53.51 -8.78 -37.58
C GLU A 263 55.01 -8.92 -37.32
N ASP A 264 55.53 -10.15 -37.40
CA ASP A 264 56.89 -10.48 -37.84
C ASP A 264 56.96 -11.95 -38.30
#